data_AF-A0A517PBM2-F1
#
_entry.id   AF-A0A517PBM2-F1
#
_cell.length_a   1.000
_cell.length_b   1.000
_cell.length_c   1.000
_cell.angle_alpha   90.00
_cell.angle_beta   90.00
_cell.angle_gamma   90.00
#
_symmetry.space_group_name_H-M   'P 1'
#
loop_
_entity.id
_entity.type
_entity.pdbx_description
1 polymer ?
#
loop_
_entity_poly.entity_id
_entity_poly.type
_entity_poly.pdbx_seq_one_letter_code
_entity_poly.pdbx_strand_id
1 'polypeptide(L)'
;MGGVFTSLLVDALSGAAANILGEITPGSVYAHVDQSLSFLEQRPVFKTNVQSFVSLRRVEPVVTVEEIRRMLEFFPSRGSEYQLDPSFEPRDDGRTEMMPAADPANVEKLLVLRKYNRAALLVPVGVANLWDACMESKPVRLTALGEHYRRLAELKRV
;
A
#
# COMPACT_ATOMS: atom_id res chain seq x y z
N MET A 1 -0.30 15.70 -31.70
CA MET A 1 0.10 16.24 -30.38
C MET A 1 -1.16 16.54 -29.61
N GLY A 2 -1.38 15.90 -28.45
CA GLY A 2 -2.50 16.23 -27.57
C GLY A 2 -2.20 17.47 -26.72
N GLY A 3 -3.22 18.19 -26.26
CA GLY A 3 -3.05 19.28 -25.30
C GLY A 3 -2.63 18.78 -23.92
N VAL A 4 -2.08 19.66 -23.08
CA VAL A 4 -1.57 19.35 -21.73
C VAL A 4 -2.60 18.55 -20.90
N PHE A 5 -3.86 18.99 -20.89
CA PHE A 5 -4.93 18.29 -20.19
C PHE A 5 -5.15 16.86 -20.69
N THR A 6 -5.18 16.66 -22.01
CA THR A 6 -5.37 15.33 -22.61
C THR A 6 -4.23 14.39 -22.24
N SER A 7 -2.98 14.88 -22.25
CA SER A 7 -1.83 14.07 -21.84
C SER A 7 -1.90 13.67 -20.36
N LEU A 8 -2.24 14.61 -19.46
CA LEU A 8 -2.39 14.32 -18.03
C LEU A 8 -3.57 13.39 -17.72
N LEU A 9 -4.67 13.52 -18.46
CA LEU A 9 -5.81 12.61 -18.36
C LEU A 9 -5.43 11.19 -18.78
N VAL A 10 -4.71 11.04 -19.89
CA VAL A 10 -4.23 9.72 -20.36
C VAL A 10 -3.25 9.12 -19.36
N ASP A 11 -2.35 9.92 -18.78
CA ASP A 11 -1.40 9.48 -17.76
C ASP A 11 -2.11 9.01 -16.49
N ALA A 12 -3.09 9.79 -15.99
CA ALA A 12 -3.94 9.42 -14.86
C ALA A 12 -4.61 8.06 -15.08
N LEU A 13 -5.25 7.88 -16.25
CA LEU A 13 -5.93 6.65 -16.64
C LEU A 13 -4.98 5.49 -16.94
N SER A 14 -3.70 5.74 -17.15
CA SER A 14 -2.69 4.69 -17.37
C SER A 14 -2.17 4.07 -16.07
N GLY A 15 -2.57 4.62 -14.91
CA GLY A 15 -2.25 4.06 -13.60
C GLY A 15 -1.73 5.08 -12.60
N ALA A 16 -1.28 6.26 -13.06
CA ALA A 16 -0.70 7.27 -12.17
C ALA A 16 -1.70 7.80 -11.12
N ALA A 17 -3.00 7.71 -11.41
CA ALA A 17 -4.08 8.11 -10.49
C ALA A 17 -4.73 6.92 -9.76
N ALA A 18 -4.14 5.73 -9.78
CA ALA A 18 -4.69 4.55 -9.12
C ALA A 18 -4.44 4.58 -7.61
N ASN A 19 -5.43 4.15 -6.82
CA ASN A 19 -5.20 3.85 -5.41
C ASN A 19 -4.48 2.49 -5.25
N ILE A 20 -4.17 2.08 -4.02
CA ILE A 20 -3.45 0.81 -3.77
C ILE A 20 -4.22 -0.45 -4.21
N LEU A 21 -5.54 -0.35 -4.39
CA LEU A 21 -6.42 -1.40 -4.91
C LEU A 21 -6.56 -1.35 -6.44
N GLY A 22 -5.80 -0.47 -7.12
CA GLY A 22 -5.81 -0.32 -8.57
C GLY A 22 -7.00 0.48 -9.12
N GLU A 23 -7.80 1.13 -8.27
CA GLU A 23 -8.97 1.88 -8.74
C GLU A 23 -8.61 3.32 -9.12
N ILE A 24 -9.04 3.73 -10.31
CA ILE A 24 -8.92 5.10 -10.81
C ILE A 24 -10.32 5.71 -10.83
N THR A 25 -10.52 6.81 -10.11
CA THR A 25 -11.81 7.49 -9.94
C THR A 25 -11.79 8.89 -10.57
N PRO A 26 -12.94 9.54 -10.84
CA PRO A 26 -12.95 10.93 -11.29
C PRO A 26 -12.20 11.86 -10.33
N GLY A 27 -12.33 11.61 -9.02
CA GLY A 27 -11.63 12.37 -7.99
C GLY A 27 -10.12 12.17 -8.04
N SER A 28 -9.63 10.94 -8.21
CA SER A 28 -8.19 10.69 -8.30
C SER A 28 -7.59 11.19 -9.60
N VAL A 29 -8.32 11.10 -10.73
CA VAL A 29 -7.93 11.74 -11.99
C VAL A 29 -7.77 13.25 -11.81
N TYR A 30 -8.75 13.90 -11.17
CA TYR A 30 -8.65 15.33 -10.92
C TYR A 30 -7.45 15.68 -10.03
N ALA A 31 -7.27 14.96 -8.93
CA ALA A 31 -6.13 15.16 -8.04
C ALA A 31 -4.79 14.99 -8.79
N HIS A 32 -4.70 13.99 -9.68
CA HIS A 32 -3.51 13.77 -10.52
C HIS A 32 -3.24 14.91 -11.48
N VAL A 33 -4.27 15.40 -12.16
CA VAL A 33 -4.13 16.54 -13.08
C VAL A 33 -3.74 17.79 -12.30
N ASP A 34 -4.40 18.07 -11.17
CA ASP A 34 -4.16 19.26 -10.36
C ASP A 34 -2.74 19.32 -9.78
N GLN A 35 -2.22 18.20 -9.26
CA GLN A 35 -0.86 18.14 -8.71
C GLN A 35 0.24 18.21 -9.78
N SER A 36 -0.08 17.88 -11.04
CA SER A 36 0.87 17.85 -12.14
C SER A 36 1.01 19.19 -12.87
N LEU A 37 0.15 20.16 -12.55
CA LEU A 37 0.15 21.49 -13.17
C LEU A 37 0.95 22.50 -12.34
N SER A 38 1.75 23.30 -13.03
CA SER A 38 2.49 24.44 -12.47
C SER A 38 1.56 25.58 -12.07
N PHE A 39 2.04 26.49 -11.21
CA PHE A 39 1.25 27.64 -10.73
C PHE A 39 0.79 28.61 -11.82
N LEU A 40 1.43 28.59 -13.00
CA LEU A 40 1.10 29.44 -14.15
C LEU A 40 0.09 28.81 -15.11
N GLU A 41 -0.20 27.52 -14.98
CA GLU A 41 -1.07 26.80 -15.90
C GLU A 41 -2.54 26.93 -15.48
N GLN A 42 -3.44 27.00 -16.47
CA GLN A 42 -4.86 27.02 -16.20
C GLN A 42 -5.29 25.68 -15.57
N ARG A 43 -5.87 25.73 -14.38
CA ARG A 43 -6.39 24.54 -13.69
C ARG A 43 -7.78 24.17 -14.20
N PRO A 44 -8.06 22.88 -14.41
CA PRO A 44 -9.42 22.43 -14.69
C PRO A 44 -10.31 22.66 -13.47
N VAL A 45 -11.60 22.90 -13.70
CA VAL A 45 -12.59 22.99 -12.62
C VAL A 45 -13.19 21.61 -12.40
N PHE A 46 -13.12 21.10 -11.17
CA PHE A 46 -13.81 19.87 -10.80
C PHE A 46 -15.23 20.17 -10.32
N LYS A 47 -16.24 19.83 -11.15
CA LYS A 47 -17.66 19.90 -10.79
C LYS A 47 -18.25 18.50 -10.82
N THR A 48 -18.94 18.13 -9.75
CA THR A 48 -19.47 16.77 -9.58
C THR A 48 -20.81 16.84 -8.84
N ASN A 49 -21.73 15.94 -9.21
CA ASN A 49 -22.98 15.67 -8.51
C ASN A 49 -23.11 14.15 -8.36
N VAL A 50 -22.42 13.59 -7.36
CA VAL A 50 -22.35 12.15 -7.13
C VAL A 50 -22.47 11.84 -5.64
N GLN A 51 -23.06 10.68 -5.32
CA GLN A 51 -23.07 10.17 -3.94
C GLN A 51 -21.76 9.46 -3.59
N SER A 52 -21.13 8.81 -4.57
CA SER A 52 -19.82 8.16 -4.44
C SER A 52 -19.11 8.18 -5.80
N PHE A 53 -17.78 8.09 -5.77
CA PHE A 53 -17.03 7.91 -7.01
C PHE A 53 -17.14 6.47 -7.50
N VAL A 54 -17.36 6.31 -8.81
CA VAL A 54 -17.21 5.03 -9.51
C VAL A 54 -15.78 4.91 -10.03
N SER A 55 -15.29 3.67 -10.16
CA SER A 55 -14.02 3.42 -10.84
C SER A 55 -14.20 3.65 -12.34
N LEU A 56 -13.49 4.63 -12.91
CA LEU A 56 -13.42 4.87 -14.36
C LEU A 56 -12.62 3.78 -15.06
N ARG A 57 -11.55 3.31 -14.42
CA ARG A 57 -10.69 2.22 -14.88
C ARG A 57 -10.08 1.51 -13.69
N ARG A 58 -9.72 0.24 -13.87
CA ARG A 58 -8.91 -0.54 -12.93
C ARG A 58 -7.61 -0.95 -13.58
N VAL A 59 -6.54 -0.88 -12.80
CA VAL A 59 -5.20 -1.39 -13.14
C VAL A 59 -4.83 -2.49 -12.16
N GLU A 60 -3.69 -3.14 -12.38
CA GLU A 60 -3.19 -4.16 -11.45
C GLU A 60 -3.03 -3.55 -10.03
N PRO A 61 -3.65 -4.14 -9.00
CA PRO A 61 -3.55 -3.64 -7.65
C PRO A 61 -2.14 -3.83 -7.08
N VAL A 62 -1.69 -2.88 -6.24
CA VAL A 62 -0.46 -3.05 -5.47
C VAL A 62 -0.69 -4.07 -4.35
N VAL A 63 -1.89 -4.05 -3.76
CA VAL A 63 -2.36 -4.97 -2.72
C VAL A 63 -3.78 -5.40 -3.07
N THR A 64 -4.06 -6.71 -3.12
CA THR A 64 -5.41 -7.19 -3.45
C THR A 64 -6.37 -7.03 -2.27
N VAL A 65 -7.67 -7.14 -2.54
CA VAL A 65 -8.70 -7.12 -1.50
C VAL A 65 -8.50 -8.26 -0.49
N GLU A 66 -8.16 -9.45 -0.96
CA GLU A 66 -7.88 -10.62 -0.13
C GLU A 66 -6.69 -10.36 0.78
N GLU A 67 -5.64 -9.73 0.25
CA GLU A 67 -4.48 -9.30 1.03
C GLU A 67 -4.87 -8.25 2.06
N ILE A 68 -5.72 -7.26 1.75
CA ILE A 68 -6.20 -6.31 2.76
C ILE A 68 -7.00 -7.02 3.86
N ARG A 69 -7.82 -8.02 3.53
CA ARG A 69 -8.56 -8.80 4.54
C ARG A 69 -7.63 -9.57 5.48
N ARG A 70 -6.49 -10.06 4.97
CA ARG A 70 -5.44 -10.68 5.79
C ARG A 70 -4.76 -9.72 6.76
N MET A 71 -4.94 -8.40 6.66
CA MET A 71 -4.37 -7.47 7.65
C MET A 71 -4.84 -7.81 9.08
N LEU A 72 -6.05 -8.36 9.24
CA LEU A 72 -6.58 -8.77 10.55
C LEU A 72 -5.88 -10.00 11.15
N GLU A 73 -5.18 -10.81 10.33
CA GLU A 73 -4.31 -11.92 10.77
C GLU A 73 -3.11 -11.38 11.55
N PHE A 74 -2.52 -10.28 11.08
CA PHE A 74 -1.31 -9.69 11.62
C PHE A 74 -1.60 -8.60 12.66
N PHE A 75 -2.64 -7.82 12.42
CA PHE A 75 -3.00 -6.63 13.19
C PHE A 75 -4.44 -6.73 13.68
N PRO A 76 -4.71 -7.51 14.74
CA PRO A 76 -6.08 -7.79 15.18
C PRO A 76 -6.79 -6.56 15.75
N SER A 77 -6.03 -5.57 16.26
CA SER A 77 -6.57 -4.35 16.84
C SER A 77 -5.78 -3.12 16.40
N ARG A 78 -6.39 -1.94 16.54
CA ARG A 78 -5.74 -0.66 16.22
C ARG A 78 -4.48 -0.48 17.07
N GLY A 79 -3.37 -0.12 16.42
CA GLY A 79 -2.09 0.12 17.08
C GLY A 79 -1.37 -1.16 17.51
N SER A 80 -1.85 -2.34 17.09
CA SER A 80 -1.12 -3.58 17.29
C SER A 80 0.20 -3.57 16.52
N GLU A 81 1.20 -4.21 17.11
CA GLU A 81 2.48 -4.48 16.49
C GLU A 81 2.58 -5.98 16.19
N TYR A 82 3.17 -6.33 15.06
CA TYR A 82 3.39 -7.71 14.66
C TYR A 82 4.88 -8.02 14.73
N GLN A 83 5.25 -9.00 15.57
CA GLN A 83 6.64 -9.36 15.82
C GLN A 83 7.21 -10.17 14.64
N LEU A 84 8.36 -9.72 14.12
CA LEU A 84 9.15 -10.49 13.16
C LEU A 84 10.39 -11.09 13.84
N ASP A 85 10.96 -12.09 13.19
CA ASP A 85 12.22 -12.74 13.58
C ASP A 85 12.94 -13.28 12.32
N PRO A 86 14.15 -13.83 12.45
CA PRO A 86 14.93 -14.28 11.29
C PRO A 86 14.27 -15.38 10.46
N SER A 87 13.28 -16.12 10.99
CA SER A 87 12.60 -17.19 10.24
C SER A 87 11.72 -16.67 9.10
N PHE A 88 11.41 -15.37 9.08
CA PHE A 88 10.64 -14.74 8.00
C PHE A 88 11.47 -14.52 6.72
N GLU A 89 12.79 -14.33 6.82
CA GLU A 89 13.64 -14.03 5.66
C GLU A 89 14.24 -15.32 5.08
N PRO A 90 14.02 -15.62 3.79
CA PRO A 90 14.59 -16.83 3.18
C PRO A 90 16.10 -16.76 2.94
N ARG A 91 16.69 -15.55 2.89
CA ARG A 91 18.13 -15.38 2.68
C ARG A 91 18.91 -15.65 3.98
N ASP A 92 20.08 -16.26 3.85
CA ASP A 92 21.01 -16.50 4.96
C ASP A 92 21.99 -15.34 5.20
N ASP A 93 21.92 -14.26 4.40
CA ASP A 93 22.78 -13.08 4.54
C ASP A 93 22.71 -12.52 5.97
N GLY A 94 23.83 -12.54 6.71
CA GLY A 94 23.90 -12.03 8.08
C GLY A 94 23.32 -12.96 9.16
N ARG A 95 22.84 -14.15 8.79
CA ARG A 95 22.33 -15.15 9.75
C ARG A 95 23.49 -15.79 10.52
N THR A 96 23.31 -15.94 11.83
CA THR A 96 24.23 -16.68 12.71
C THR A 96 23.65 -18.04 13.08
N GLU A 97 24.48 -18.98 13.56
CA GLU A 97 24.03 -20.32 13.98
C GLU A 97 22.95 -20.31 15.08
N MET A 98 22.86 -19.21 15.85
CA MET A 98 21.87 -19.02 16.91
C MET A 98 20.51 -18.52 16.41
N MET A 99 20.44 -18.03 15.17
CA MET A 99 19.21 -17.51 14.58
C MET A 99 18.39 -18.66 13.96
N PRO A 100 17.04 -18.62 14.05
CA PRO A 100 16.22 -19.64 13.44
C PRO A 100 16.40 -19.66 11.92
N ALA A 101 16.35 -20.86 11.35
CA ALA A 101 16.26 -21.05 9.91
C ALA A 101 14.93 -20.49 9.37
N ALA A 102 14.88 -20.22 8.07
CA ALA A 102 13.67 -19.76 7.41
C ALA A 102 12.53 -20.79 7.56
N ASP A 103 11.36 -20.34 8.02
CA ASP A 103 10.13 -21.13 8.06
C ASP A 103 9.29 -20.79 6.82
N PRO A 104 8.95 -21.77 5.96
CA PRO A 104 8.11 -21.54 4.78
C PRO A 104 6.83 -20.75 5.05
N ALA A 105 6.15 -20.99 6.17
CA ALA A 105 4.92 -20.29 6.52
C ALA A 105 5.17 -18.82 6.88
N ASN A 106 6.30 -18.51 7.53
CA ASN A 106 6.68 -17.14 7.83
C ASN A 106 7.20 -16.41 6.59
N VAL A 107 7.89 -17.10 5.70
CA VAL A 107 8.29 -16.55 4.40
C VAL A 107 7.07 -16.14 3.57
N GLU A 108 6.01 -16.97 3.54
CA GLU A 108 4.74 -16.61 2.85
C GLU A 108 4.07 -15.38 3.46
N LYS A 109 4.05 -15.27 4.80
CA LYS A 109 3.56 -14.05 5.48
C LYS A 109 4.41 -12.84 5.14
N LEU A 110 5.74 -12.98 5.10
CA LEU A 110 6.65 -11.89 4.76
C LEU A 110 6.38 -11.33 3.36
N LEU A 111 6.03 -12.17 2.39
CA LEU A 111 5.67 -11.70 1.04
C LEU A 111 4.51 -10.71 1.05
N VAL A 112 3.49 -10.95 1.89
CA VAL A 112 2.35 -10.04 2.05
C VAL A 112 2.78 -8.77 2.80
N LEU A 113 3.54 -8.90 3.88
CA LEU A 113 4.05 -7.76 4.65
C LEU A 113 4.96 -6.84 3.80
N ARG A 114 5.74 -7.41 2.88
CA ARG A 114 6.55 -6.66 1.90
C ARG A 114 5.67 -5.84 0.95
N LYS A 115 4.53 -6.37 0.49
CA LYS A 115 3.57 -5.61 -0.31
C LYS A 115 2.96 -4.46 0.50
N TYR A 116 2.58 -4.71 1.75
CA TYR A 116 2.09 -3.64 2.64
C TYR A 116 3.13 -2.54 2.84
N ASN A 117 4.40 -2.90 3.06
CA ASN A 117 5.47 -1.92 3.22
C ASN A 117 5.69 -1.09 1.94
N ARG A 118 5.70 -1.74 0.76
CA ARG A 118 5.80 -1.05 -0.54
C ARG A 118 4.62 -0.10 -0.81
N ALA A 119 3.43 -0.47 -0.34
CA ALA A 119 2.22 0.34 -0.42
C ALA A 119 2.10 1.39 0.72
N ALA A 120 3.14 1.58 1.53
CA ALA A 120 3.17 2.47 2.70
C ALA A 120 2.07 2.21 3.74
N LEU A 121 1.52 0.99 3.78
CA LEU A 121 0.54 0.55 4.77
C LEU A 121 1.19 0.16 6.09
N LEU A 122 2.47 -0.22 6.05
CA LEU A 122 3.21 -0.78 7.17
C LEU A 122 4.63 -0.24 7.23
N VAL A 123 5.15 -0.06 8.44
CA VAL A 123 6.53 0.36 8.69
C VAL A 123 7.17 -0.49 9.80
N PRO A 124 8.49 -0.75 9.73
CA PRO A 124 9.25 -1.28 10.85
C PRO A 124 9.26 -0.34 12.06
N VAL A 125 9.44 -0.92 13.25
CA VAL A 125 9.61 -0.18 14.50
C VAL A 125 11.05 -0.25 14.96
N GLY A 126 11.69 0.91 15.11
CA GLY A 126 13.05 1.04 15.64
C GLY A 126 14.18 0.69 14.66
N VAL A 127 13.87 0.33 13.41
CA VAL A 127 14.84 0.04 12.35
C VAL A 127 14.37 0.62 11.00
N ALA A 128 15.27 0.69 10.02
CA ALA A 128 15.02 1.42 8.78
C ALA A 128 14.20 0.62 7.76
N ASN A 129 14.43 -0.69 7.66
CA ASN A 129 13.82 -1.51 6.62
C ASN A 129 13.30 -2.86 7.16
N LEU A 130 12.52 -3.56 6.34
CA LEU A 130 11.87 -4.81 6.75
C LEU A 130 12.85 -5.98 6.90
N TRP A 131 13.99 -5.95 6.21
CA TRP A 131 15.05 -6.94 6.40
C TRP A 131 15.66 -6.79 7.80
N ASP A 132 15.97 -5.56 8.23
CA ASP A 132 16.48 -5.29 9.58
C ASP A 132 15.46 -5.77 10.62
N ALA A 133 14.17 -5.55 10.35
CA ALA A 133 13.11 -5.98 11.24
C ALA A 133 13.06 -7.50 11.42
N CYS A 134 13.29 -8.26 10.36
CA CYS A 134 13.41 -9.72 10.47
C CYS A 134 14.69 -10.11 11.21
N MET A 135 15.84 -9.61 10.78
CA MET A 135 17.14 -10.06 11.31
C MET A 135 17.41 -9.64 12.75
N GLU A 136 16.94 -8.47 13.16
CA GLU A 136 17.09 -7.95 14.52
C GLU A 136 15.87 -8.25 15.42
N SER A 137 14.96 -9.10 14.95
CA SER A 137 13.71 -9.44 15.64
C SER A 137 12.96 -8.20 16.14
N LYS A 138 12.68 -7.26 15.23
CA LYS A 138 11.89 -6.06 15.54
C LYS A 138 10.46 -6.21 15.04
N PRO A 139 9.50 -5.54 15.70
CA PRO A 139 8.14 -5.55 15.24
C PRO A 139 7.94 -4.61 14.04
N VAL A 140 6.81 -4.81 13.37
CA VAL A 140 6.24 -3.92 12.38
C VAL A 140 4.89 -3.43 12.85
N ARG A 141 4.47 -2.25 12.38
CA ARG A 141 3.16 -1.68 12.71
C ARG A 141 2.52 -1.02 11.50
N LEU A 142 1.20 -0.86 11.55
CA LEU A 142 0.47 -0.14 10.51
C LEU A 142 0.74 1.37 10.57
N THR A 143 0.78 1.99 9.40
CA THR A 143 0.71 3.45 9.26
C THR A 143 -0.74 3.93 9.43
N ALA A 144 -0.98 5.24 9.39
CA ALA A 144 -2.34 5.78 9.37
C ALA A 144 -3.16 5.25 8.16
N LEU A 145 -2.53 5.09 7.00
CA LEU A 145 -3.15 4.49 5.82
C LEU A 145 -3.41 2.99 6.02
N GLY A 146 -2.46 2.27 6.62
CA GLY A 146 -2.65 0.86 7.00
C GLY A 146 -3.84 0.66 7.94
N GLU A 147 -3.96 1.47 8.97
CA GLU A 147 -5.08 1.42 9.93
C GLU A 147 -6.43 1.74 9.28
N HIS A 148 -6.44 2.65 8.30
CA HIS A 148 -7.63 2.91 7.50
C HIS A 148 -8.10 1.65 6.78
N TYR A 149 -7.21 0.95 6.07
CA TYR A 149 -7.55 -0.28 5.36
C TYR A 149 -7.86 -1.46 6.30
N ARG A 150 -7.14 -1.62 7.41
CA ARG A 150 -7.47 -2.58 8.47
C ARG A 150 -8.90 -2.40 8.96
N ARG A 151 -9.31 -1.14 9.21
CA ARG A 151 -10.68 -0.81 9.61
C ARG A 151 -11.70 -1.12 8.51
N LEU A 152 -11.38 -0.90 7.23
CA LEU A 152 -12.28 -1.29 6.15
C LEU A 152 -12.45 -2.81 6.06
N ALA A 153 -11.37 -3.58 6.25
CA ALA A 153 -11.42 -5.04 6.32
C ALA A 153 -12.30 -5.52 7.47
N GLU A 154 -12.12 -4.94 8.67
CA GLU A 154 -12.92 -5.21 9.86
C GLU A 154 -14.42 -4.95 9.63
N LEU A 155 -14.75 -3.88 8.91
CA LEU A 155 -16.12 -3.52 8.54
C LEU A 155 -16.66 -4.27 7.32
N LYS A 156 -15.89 -5.17 6.70
CA LYS A 156 -16.23 -5.89 5.45
C LYS A 156 -16.59 -4.93 4.30
N ARG A 157 -15.88 -3.81 4.21
CA ARG A 157 -16.06 -2.75 3.19
C ARG A 157 -15.01 -2.80 2.07
N VAL A 158 -14.18 -3.83 2.09
CA VAL A 158 -13.24 -4.23 1.03
C VAL A 158 -13.49 -5.69 0.72
#